data_AF-A0A4Q2DR71-F1
#
_entry.id   AF-A0A4Q2DR71-F1
#
_cell.length_a   1.000
_cell.length_b   1.000
_cell.length_c   1.000
_cell.angle_alpha   90.00
_cell.angle_beta   90.00
_cell.angle_gamma   90.00
#
_symmetry.space_group_name_H-M   'P 1'
#
loop_
_entity.id
_entity.type
_entity.pdbx_description
1 polymer ?
#
loop_
_entity_poly.entity_id
_entity_poly.type
_entity_poly.pdbx_seq_one_letter_code
_entity_poly.pdbx_strand_id
1 'polypeptide(L)'
;MSQDNAAAVVPLLSRALHRVRKTPPRIIASPPTQPRRAAVALIIRVVPSPHSPLPKTPSVPPTLAEFFRLDWVNDSHARAEILFLQRDNPANSGDAPFNQARVRASKEAHVAFPGGRMEPDDEGGLYTAMRQTWEEIGVDLAEKDYICVGQLDDREITTSLGKRLLMILSPFVFLQVTPNAPPADPIQSTTLCWTPLDSLIFPHSKSAWSTVTVDAASRLTPKNSAVLRLVVRLLVGSMQFPAIVIQPTSPSSLSPSNSKTSRQDIAEKGNNSNYGQLPPPQLKLWGLSLGMTLDLMSYMIIPTGDNDNNTQNDEKRSSRRGGTSTPSTPLSEVMQLPWQESVEDFRMEYVAPSLASVFPRFSYPDVNFWICTFYAAIRKALIVVIAARALGILFGFGFAAWWIFGQ
;
A
#
# COMPACT_ATOMS: atom_id res chain seq x y z
N MET A 1 -4.49 27.11 -5.96
CA MET A 1 -4.06 26.34 -4.76
C MET A 1 -3.69 24.88 -5.08
N SER A 2 -3.61 24.46 -6.36
CA SER A 2 -3.28 23.09 -6.77
C SER A 2 -1.79 22.86 -7.10
N GLN A 3 -1.02 23.92 -7.40
CA GLN A 3 0.41 23.81 -7.74
C GLN A 3 1.32 23.63 -6.51
N ASP A 4 0.97 24.25 -5.37
CA ASP A 4 1.81 24.22 -4.16
C ASP A 4 1.91 22.82 -3.53
N ASN A 5 0.88 21.98 -3.72
CA ASN A 5 0.83 20.62 -3.15
C ASN A 5 1.68 19.62 -3.93
N ALA A 6 1.76 19.72 -5.27
CA ALA A 6 2.60 18.87 -6.09
C ALA A 6 4.10 19.10 -5.78
N ALA A 7 4.47 20.35 -5.54
CA ALA A 7 5.82 20.75 -5.15
C ALA A 7 6.27 20.13 -3.81
N ALA A 8 5.33 19.71 -2.94
CA ALA A 8 5.67 19.13 -1.64
C ALA A 8 5.98 17.63 -1.68
N VAL A 9 5.63 16.89 -2.74
CA VAL A 9 5.75 15.41 -2.74
C VAL A 9 7.20 14.92 -2.75
N VAL A 10 8.06 15.52 -3.58
CA VAL A 10 9.47 15.10 -3.70
C VAL A 10 10.23 15.27 -2.37
N PRO A 11 10.10 16.40 -1.63
CA PRO A 11 10.64 16.52 -0.29
C PRO A 11 10.12 15.46 0.70
N LEU A 12 8.82 15.15 0.68
CA LEU A 12 8.24 14.10 1.54
C LEU A 12 8.79 12.71 1.18
N LEU A 13 8.97 12.43 -0.11
CA LEU A 13 9.58 11.21 -0.60
C LEU A 13 11.03 11.09 -0.16
N SER A 14 11.83 12.14 -0.33
CA SER A 14 13.22 12.19 0.12
C SER A 14 13.35 11.77 1.57
N ARG A 15 12.56 12.39 2.44
CA ARG A 15 12.53 12.05 3.86
C ARG A 15 12.10 10.61 4.10
N ALA A 16 11.08 10.13 3.40
CA ALA A 16 10.59 8.77 3.55
C ALA A 16 11.67 7.74 3.20
N LEU A 17 12.34 7.90 2.06
CA LEU A 17 13.40 6.99 1.62
C LEU A 17 14.61 7.03 2.55
N HIS A 18 14.96 8.22 3.07
CA HIS A 18 15.99 8.33 4.11
C HIS A 18 15.60 7.63 5.42
N ARG A 19 14.32 7.63 5.81
CA ARG A 19 13.83 6.89 6.98
C ARG A 19 13.82 5.39 6.72
N VAL A 20 13.30 4.93 5.59
CA VAL A 20 13.32 3.51 5.19
C VAL A 20 14.76 2.96 5.23
N ARG A 21 15.74 3.72 4.77
CA ARG A 21 17.15 3.31 4.81
C ARG A 21 17.75 3.24 6.23
N LYS A 22 17.22 4.01 7.19
CA LYS A 22 17.73 4.08 8.57
C LYS A 22 16.98 3.16 9.54
N THR A 23 15.72 2.87 9.26
CA THR A 23 14.88 2.06 10.13
C THR A 23 15.13 0.58 9.83
N PRO A 24 15.57 -0.23 10.81
CA PRO A 24 15.70 -1.67 10.60
C PRO A 24 14.29 -2.27 10.39
N PRO A 25 14.09 -3.10 9.35
CA PRO A 25 12.80 -3.73 9.14
C PRO A 25 12.51 -4.77 10.21
N ARG A 26 11.24 -4.94 10.56
CA ARG A 26 10.77 -6.10 11.31
C ARG A 26 10.90 -7.34 10.41
N ILE A 27 11.87 -8.20 10.71
CA ILE A 27 12.04 -9.49 10.03
C ILE A 27 11.21 -10.56 10.75
N ILE A 28 10.45 -11.35 9.99
CA ILE A 28 9.67 -12.47 10.52
C ILE A 28 10.37 -13.76 10.11
N ALA A 29 10.82 -14.57 11.08
CA ALA A 29 11.43 -15.86 10.79
C ALA A 29 10.39 -16.85 10.22
N SER A 30 10.81 -17.64 9.23
CA SER A 30 9.92 -18.68 8.69
C SER A 30 9.87 -19.86 9.65
N PRO A 31 8.69 -20.30 10.13
CA PRO A 31 8.62 -21.48 10.97
C PRO A 31 8.99 -22.74 10.17
N PRO A 32 9.54 -23.79 10.80
CA PRO A 32 9.92 -25.02 10.10
C PRO A 32 8.77 -25.68 9.32
N THR A 33 7.53 -25.49 9.79
CA THR A 33 6.31 -26.02 9.16
C THR A 33 5.89 -25.23 7.91
N GLN A 34 6.42 -24.03 7.71
CA GLN A 34 6.16 -23.18 6.55
C GLN A 34 7.40 -22.34 6.20
N PRO A 35 8.38 -22.92 5.47
CA PRO A 35 9.61 -22.22 5.09
C PRO A 35 9.40 -21.20 3.96
N ARG A 36 8.26 -21.27 3.24
CA ARG A 36 8.02 -20.51 2.01
C ARG A 36 8.13 -19.00 2.21
N ARG A 37 8.82 -18.33 1.27
CA ARG A 37 8.95 -16.88 1.19
C ARG A 37 8.56 -16.34 -0.18
N ALA A 38 8.24 -15.05 -0.21
CA ALA A 38 8.04 -14.25 -1.40
C ALA A 38 8.66 -12.87 -1.19
N ALA A 39 9.00 -12.19 -2.27
CA ALA A 39 9.50 -10.83 -2.23
C ALA A 39 8.90 -9.98 -3.35
N VAL A 40 8.78 -8.67 -3.11
CA VAL A 40 8.27 -7.69 -4.08
C VAL A 40 9.15 -6.45 -4.13
N ALA A 41 9.17 -5.78 -5.27
CA ALA A 41 9.89 -4.53 -5.48
C ALA A 41 8.90 -3.35 -5.60
N LEU A 42 9.02 -2.38 -4.69
CA LEU A 42 8.37 -1.08 -4.77
C LEU A 42 9.31 -0.16 -5.55
N ILE A 43 9.04 0.03 -6.85
CA ILE A 43 9.88 0.82 -7.74
C ILE A 43 9.32 2.24 -7.83
N ILE A 44 10.14 3.22 -7.46
CA ILE A 44 9.79 4.63 -7.42
C ILE A 44 10.70 5.39 -8.39
N ARG A 45 10.16 6.37 -9.10
CA ARG A 45 10.94 7.29 -9.93
C ARG A 45 10.51 8.73 -9.73
N VAL A 46 11.40 9.66 -10.04
CA VAL A 46 11.06 11.06 -10.26
C VAL A 46 11.12 11.30 -11.76
N VAL A 47 10.02 11.78 -12.34
CA VAL A 47 9.96 12.16 -13.75
C VAL A 47 10.24 13.66 -13.85
N PRO A 48 11.22 14.08 -14.67
CA PRO A 48 11.55 15.49 -14.85
C PRO A 48 10.36 16.32 -15.32
N SER A 49 10.44 17.63 -15.04
CA SER A 49 9.52 18.62 -15.59
C SER A 49 9.53 18.58 -17.13
N PRO A 50 8.36 18.66 -17.80
CA PRO A 50 8.27 18.71 -19.26
C PRO A 50 9.05 19.88 -19.90
N HIS A 51 9.34 20.92 -19.11
CA HIS A 51 9.99 22.14 -19.56
C HIS A 51 11.49 22.19 -19.28
N SER A 52 12.03 21.19 -18.57
CA SER A 52 13.45 21.11 -18.22
C SER A 52 14.20 20.22 -19.21
N PRO A 53 15.43 20.57 -19.64
CA PRO A 53 16.23 19.69 -20.49
C PRO A 53 16.48 18.35 -19.78
N LEU A 54 16.46 17.25 -20.54
CA LEU A 54 16.77 15.94 -19.95
C LEU A 54 18.18 15.98 -19.32
N PRO A 55 18.31 15.59 -18.05
CA PRO A 55 19.62 15.56 -17.40
C PRO A 55 20.47 14.47 -18.06
N LYS A 56 21.77 14.74 -18.18
CA LYS A 56 22.74 13.74 -18.63
C LYS A 56 22.86 12.67 -17.56
N THR A 57 22.88 11.40 -17.96
CA THR A 57 23.14 10.29 -17.04
C THR A 57 24.55 10.45 -16.47
N PRO A 58 24.71 10.56 -15.14
CA PRO A 58 26.04 10.65 -14.54
C PRO A 58 26.80 9.33 -14.75
N SER A 59 28.13 9.40 -14.87
CA SER A 59 28.99 8.21 -15.02
C SER A 59 29.01 7.34 -13.75
N VAL A 60 28.82 7.96 -12.59
CA VAL A 60 28.74 7.33 -11.27
C VAL A 60 27.31 7.50 -10.74
N PRO A 61 26.65 6.44 -10.24
CA PRO A 61 25.33 6.56 -9.65
C PRO A 61 25.37 7.47 -8.42
N PRO A 62 24.47 8.45 -8.30
CA PRO A 62 24.45 9.37 -7.15
C PRO A 62 24.10 8.61 -5.88
N THR A 63 24.57 9.08 -4.72
CA THR A 63 24.01 8.62 -3.44
C THR A 63 22.55 9.10 -3.30
N LEU A 64 21.79 8.46 -2.40
CA LEU A 64 20.40 8.87 -2.11
C LEU A 64 20.29 10.36 -1.76
N ALA A 65 21.24 10.89 -0.98
CA ALA A 65 21.25 12.30 -0.60
C ALA A 65 21.61 13.23 -1.77
N GLU A 66 22.53 12.82 -2.64
CA GLU A 66 22.92 13.59 -3.83
C GLU A 66 21.80 13.61 -4.87
N PHE A 67 21.10 12.49 -5.07
CA PHE A 67 19.95 12.41 -5.99
C PHE A 67 18.88 13.46 -5.67
N PHE A 68 18.49 13.57 -4.39
CA PHE A 68 17.52 14.58 -3.95
C PHE A 68 18.07 16.00 -3.87
N ARG A 69 19.35 16.24 -4.22
CA ARG A 69 19.91 17.58 -4.40
C ARG A 69 19.99 18.01 -5.87
N LEU A 70 19.70 17.10 -6.81
CA LEU A 70 19.74 17.42 -8.23
C LEU A 70 18.66 18.44 -8.58
N ASP A 71 19.01 19.42 -9.42
CA ASP A 71 18.11 20.52 -9.78
C ASP A 71 16.82 20.02 -10.45
N TRP A 72 16.94 19.05 -11.36
CA TRP A 72 15.78 18.48 -12.07
C TRP A 72 14.85 17.65 -11.16
N VAL A 73 15.37 17.13 -10.04
CA VAL A 73 14.59 16.39 -9.04
C VAL A 73 13.81 17.37 -8.16
N ASN A 74 14.42 18.51 -7.80
CA ASN A 74 13.80 19.54 -6.98
C ASN A 74 12.96 20.56 -7.76
N ASP A 75 12.84 20.40 -9.08
CA ASP A 75 11.97 21.24 -9.91
C ASP A 75 10.52 21.15 -9.44
N SER A 76 9.82 22.28 -9.39
CA SER A 76 8.43 22.36 -8.91
C SER A 76 7.44 21.56 -9.74
N HIS A 77 7.80 21.22 -10.98
CA HIS A 77 6.99 20.42 -11.90
C HIS A 77 7.52 18.99 -12.08
N ALA A 78 8.55 18.59 -11.33
CA ALA A 78 8.94 17.19 -11.24
C ALA A 78 7.84 16.39 -10.53
N ARG A 79 7.60 15.16 -10.98
CA ARG A 79 6.58 14.28 -10.40
C ARG A 79 7.20 12.99 -9.89
N ALA A 80 6.87 12.63 -8.66
CA ALA A 80 7.23 11.32 -8.14
C ALA A 80 6.15 10.29 -8.49
N GLU A 81 6.55 9.15 -9.02
CA GLU A 81 5.65 8.08 -9.44
C GLU A 81 6.10 6.75 -8.82
N ILE A 82 5.13 5.89 -8.51
CA ILE A 82 5.34 4.50 -8.06
C ILE A 82 4.77 3.53 -9.11
N LEU A 83 5.49 2.45 -9.39
CA LEU A 83 5.08 1.45 -10.36
C LEU A 83 4.15 0.40 -9.74
N PHE A 84 3.02 0.17 -10.38
CA PHE A 84 2.22 -1.04 -10.20
C PHE A 84 2.10 -1.81 -11.51
N LEU A 85 1.81 -3.10 -11.42
CA LEU A 85 1.56 -3.99 -12.54
C LEU A 85 0.10 -4.42 -12.55
N GLN A 86 -0.56 -4.20 -13.68
CA GLN A 86 -1.81 -4.87 -14.01
C GLN A 86 -1.48 -6.17 -14.73
N ARG A 87 -1.89 -7.30 -14.14
CA ARG A 87 -1.78 -8.62 -14.79
C ARG A 87 -3.12 -8.99 -15.40
N ASP A 88 -3.08 -9.59 -16.59
CA ASP A 88 -4.28 -10.16 -17.18
C ASP A 88 -4.90 -11.19 -16.24
N ASN A 89 -6.24 -11.20 -16.18
CA ASN A 89 -6.97 -11.98 -15.20
C ASN A 89 -6.62 -13.48 -15.32
N PRO A 90 -6.12 -14.13 -14.25
CA PRO A 90 -5.67 -15.53 -14.28
C PRO A 90 -6.81 -16.55 -14.45
N ALA A 91 -8.02 -16.11 -14.80
CA ALA A 91 -9.04 -17.01 -15.32
C ALA A 91 -8.59 -17.72 -16.62
N ASN A 92 -7.62 -17.16 -17.35
CA ASN A 92 -7.08 -17.71 -18.60
C ASN A 92 -5.71 -18.40 -18.46
N SER A 93 -4.97 -18.20 -17.37
CA SER A 93 -3.64 -18.79 -17.14
C SER A 93 -3.61 -19.46 -15.76
N GLY A 94 -3.32 -20.77 -15.72
CA GLY A 94 -3.47 -21.65 -14.55
C GLY A 94 -2.61 -21.33 -13.32
N ASP A 95 -1.87 -20.22 -13.33
CA ASP A 95 -0.80 -19.89 -12.37
C ASP A 95 -1.16 -18.72 -11.44
N ALA A 96 -2.44 -18.60 -11.07
CA ALA A 96 -2.91 -17.54 -10.17
C ALA A 96 -2.12 -17.53 -8.83
N PRO A 97 -1.58 -16.37 -8.39
CA PRO A 97 -1.07 -16.23 -7.03
C PRO A 97 -2.20 -16.48 -6.02
N PHE A 98 -1.82 -17.08 -4.89
CA PHE A 98 -2.59 -18.02 -4.06
C PHE A 98 -3.91 -17.55 -3.40
N ASN A 99 -4.52 -16.44 -3.81
CA ASN A 99 -5.75 -15.92 -3.20
C ASN A 99 -6.75 -15.26 -4.16
N GLN A 100 -6.54 -15.31 -5.47
CA GLN A 100 -7.56 -14.86 -6.42
C GLN A 100 -8.54 -16.02 -6.70
N ALA A 101 -9.55 -16.17 -5.85
CA ALA A 101 -10.72 -16.99 -6.17
C ALA A 101 -11.24 -16.54 -7.54
N ARG A 102 -11.48 -17.48 -8.48
CA ARG A 102 -12.03 -17.24 -9.83
C ARG A 102 -13.09 -16.12 -9.80
N VAL A 103 -12.66 -14.90 -10.05
CA VAL A 103 -13.57 -13.76 -10.17
C VAL A 103 -14.12 -13.89 -11.59
N ARG A 104 -15.42 -14.17 -11.71
CA ARG A 104 -16.15 -14.03 -12.99
C ARG A 104 -15.68 -12.75 -13.66
N ALA A 105 -15.41 -12.77 -14.97
CA ALA A 105 -14.95 -11.64 -15.78
C ALA A 105 -15.42 -10.31 -15.17
N SER A 106 -14.56 -9.74 -14.33
CA SER A 106 -14.93 -8.63 -13.47
C SER A 106 -14.66 -7.37 -14.26
N LYS A 107 -15.53 -6.37 -14.11
CA LYS A 107 -15.23 -5.02 -14.58
C LYS A 107 -14.08 -4.36 -13.77
N GLU A 108 -13.54 -5.09 -12.78
CA GLU A 108 -12.50 -4.64 -11.86
C GLU A 108 -11.20 -5.40 -12.15
N ALA A 109 -10.16 -4.66 -12.51
CA ALA A 109 -8.81 -5.17 -12.69
C ALA A 109 -7.98 -4.79 -11.45
N HIS A 110 -7.06 -5.67 -11.04
CA HIS A 110 -6.26 -5.45 -9.84
C HIS A 110 -4.82 -5.16 -10.21
N VAL A 111 -4.18 -4.29 -9.42
CA VAL A 111 -2.77 -3.96 -9.58
C VAL A 111 -1.95 -4.42 -8.37
N ALA A 112 -0.70 -4.81 -8.61
CA ALA A 112 0.23 -5.21 -7.57
C ALA A 112 1.67 -4.89 -7.96
N PHE A 113 2.59 -4.91 -7.00
CA PHE A 113 4.02 -4.74 -7.29
C PHE A 113 4.59 -5.90 -8.12
N PRO A 114 5.69 -5.68 -8.88
CA PRO A 114 6.52 -6.78 -9.36
C PRO A 114 7.03 -7.62 -8.20
N GLY A 115 7.10 -8.94 -8.41
CA GLY A 115 7.57 -9.86 -7.39
C GLY A 115 6.88 -11.21 -7.42
N GLY A 116 7.37 -12.12 -6.59
CA GLY A 116 6.95 -13.51 -6.61
C GLY A 116 7.59 -14.35 -5.52
N ARG A 117 7.58 -15.67 -5.72
CA ARG A 117 8.09 -16.62 -4.74
C ARG A 117 9.60 -16.69 -4.80
N MET A 118 10.19 -16.87 -3.62
CA MET A 118 11.59 -17.21 -3.50
C MET A 118 11.86 -18.61 -4.05
N GLU A 119 12.88 -18.72 -4.88
CA GLU A 119 13.40 -19.98 -5.40
C GLU A 119 14.59 -20.47 -4.57
N PRO A 120 14.93 -21.77 -4.64
CA PRO A 120 16.03 -22.35 -3.86
C PRO A 120 17.39 -21.69 -4.16
N ASP A 121 17.56 -21.17 -5.37
CA ASP A 121 18.81 -20.56 -5.84
C ASP A 121 18.90 -19.05 -5.50
N ASP A 122 17.83 -18.45 -4.96
CA ASP A 122 17.85 -17.05 -4.53
C ASP A 122 18.66 -16.90 -3.22
N GLU A 123 19.69 -16.06 -3.22
CA GLU A 123 20.53 -15.79 -2.02
C GLU A 123 19.75 -15.03 -0.90
N GLY A 124 18.55 -14.55 -1.20
CA GLY A 124 17.69 -13.88 -0.23
C GLY A 124 16.55 -13.11 -0.89
N GLY A 125 15.69 -12.49 -0.06
CA GLY A 125 14.50 -11.80 -0.55
C GLY A 125 14.80 -10.65 -1.51
N LEU A 126 15.94 -9.98 -1.34
CA LEU A 126 16.37 -8.91 -2.24
C LEU A 126 16.60 -9.44 -3.66
N TYR A 127 17.36 -10.53 -3.79
CA TYR A 127 17.64 -11.18 -5.06
C TYR A 127 16.37 -11.78 -5.70
N THR A 128 15.46 -12.34 -4.89
CA THR A 128 14.14 -12.76 -5.37
C THR A 128 13.38 -11.58 -6.00
N ALA A 129 13.35 -10.41 -5.35
CA ALA A 129 12.65 -9.24 -5.86
C ALA A 129 13.28 -8.72 -7.17
N MET A 130 14.61 -8.73 -7.26
CA MET A 130 15.36 -8.33 -8.46
C MET A 130 15.10 -9.28 -9.62
N ARG A 131 15.24 -10.60 -9.39
CA ARG A 131 14.99 -11.64 -10.40
C ARG A 131 13.56 -11.59 -10.91
N GLN A 132 12.57 -11.54 -10.01
CA GLN A 132 11.16 -11.47 -10.41
C GLN A 132 10.82 -10.20 -11.18
N THR A 133 11.46 -9.07 -10.84
CA THR A 133 11.30 -7.83 -11.60
C THR A 133 11.89 -7.96 -13.01
N TRP A 134 13.08 -8.56 -13.13
CA TRP A 134 13.70 -8.81 -14.43
C TRP A 134 12.86 -9.74 -15.31
N GLU A 135 12.41 -10.87 -14.76
CA GLU A 135 11.58 -11.86 -15.48
C GLU A 135 10.24 -11.28 -15.95
N GLU A 136 9.61 -10.41 -15.15
CA GLU A 136 8.26 -9.92 -15.42
C GLU A 136 8.23 -8.67 -16.29
N ILE A 137 9.19 -7.76 -16.10
CA ILE A 137 9.20 -6.45 -16.75
C ILE A 137 10.51 -6.05 -17.44
N GLY A 138 11.51 -6.94 -17.48
CA GLY A 138 12.79 -6.65 -18.14
C GLY A 138 13.57 -5.49 -17.52
N VAL A 139 13.27 -5.12 -16.26
CA VAL A 139 13.98 -4.06 -15.54
C VAL A 139 15.02 -4.69 -14.64
N ASP A 140 16.30 -4.43 -14.93
CA ASP A 140 17.39 -4.89 -14.10
C ASP A 140 17.63 -3.91 -12.94
N LEU A 141 17.20 -4.31 -11.74
CA LEU A 141 17.37 -3.52 -10.53
C LEU A 141 18.80 -3.54 -9.96
N ALA A 142 19.71 -4.35 -10.54
CA ALA A 142 21.13 -4.38 -10.20
C ALA A 142 21.92 -3.28 -10.91
N GLU A 143 21.37 -2.73 -12.00
CA GLU A 143 22.02 -1.70 -12.80
C GLU A 143 22.13 -0.37 -12.07
N LYS A 144 23.10 0.44 -12.49
CA LYS A 144 23.42 1.76 -11.91
C LYS A 144 22.26 2.76 -11.96
N ASP A 145 21.25 2.49 -12.76
CA ASP A 145 20.07 3.33 -12.93
C ASP A 145 19.12 3.23 -11.72
N TYR A 146 19.34 2.26 -10.84
CA TYR A 146 18.53 2.00 -9.65
C TYR A 146 19.38 1.96 -8.37
N ILE A 147 18.75 2.30 -7.25
CA ILE A 147 19.30 2.14 -5.91
C ILE A 147 18.32 1.35 -5.05
N CYS A 148 18.79 0.27 -4.44
CA CYS A 148 18.06 -0.37 -3.34
C CYS A 148 18.12 0.55 -2.11
N VAL A 149 16.97 1.12 -1.75
CA VAL A 149 16.85 2.04 -0.61
C VAL A 149 16.84 1.28 0.71
N GLY A 150 16.14 0.15 0.76
CA GLY A 150 15.96 -0.66 1.95
C GLY A 150 14.76 -1.59 1.85
N GLN A 151 14.42 -2.22 2.97
CA GLN A 151 13.32 -3.16 3.10
C GLN A 151 12.25 -2.57 4.04
N LEU A 152 10.97 -2.77 3.75
CA LEU A 152 9.87 -2.53 4.71
C LEU A 152 9.58 -3.81 5.50
N ASP A 153 8.77 -3.70 6.55
CA ASP A 153 8.46 -4.82 7.44
C ASP A 153 7.96 -6.08 6.70
N ASP A 154 8.47 -7.24 7.12
CA ASP A 154 8.00 -8.54 6.66
C ASP A 154 6.52 -8.74 7.02
N ARG A 155 5.81 -9.47 6.15
CA ARG A 155 4.39 -9.74 6.30
C ARG A 155 4.08 -11.21 6.24
N GLU A 156 3.24 -11.65 7.15
CA GLU A 156 2.64 -12.98 7.07
C GLU A 156 1.55 -12.97 6.00
N ILE A 157 1.71 -13.82 4.98
CA ILE A 157 0.62 -14.14 4.06
C ILE A 157 -0.13 -15.33 4.64
N THR A 158 -1.36 -15.11 5.08
CA THR A 158 -2.23 -16.15 5.60
C THR A 158 -3.32 -16.53 4.61
N THR A 159 -4.01 -17.64 4.90
CA THR A 159 -5.31 -17.93 4.26
C THR A 159 -6.32 -16.81 4.54
N SER A 160 -7.41 -16.78 3.79
CA SER A 160 -8.43 -15.72 3.75
C SER A 160 -9.04 -15.28 5.08
N LEU A 161 -8.87 -16.06 6.16
CA LEU A 161 -9.32 -15.77 7.52
C LEU A 161 -8.20 -15.89 8.56
N GLY A 162 -6.94 -15.74 8.17
CA GLY A 162 -5.81 -15.75 9.12
C GLY A 162 -5.48 -17.13 9.72
N LYS A 163 -6.22 -18.20 9.38
CA LYS A 163 -6.11 -19.50 10.07
C LYS A 163 -4.76 -20.21 9.86
N ARG A 164 -4.13 -20.02 8.71
CA ARG A 164 -2.90 -20.74 8.34
C ARG A 164 -1.92 -19.82 7.63
N LEU A 165 -0.66 -19.84 8.08
CA LEU A 165 0.46 -19.20 7.40
C LEU A 165 0.77 -19.91 6.08
N LEU A 166 0.80 -19.16 5.00
CA LEU A 166 1.12 -19.63 3.65
C LEU A 166 2.57 -19.33 3.27
N MET A 167 3.07 -18.16 3.62
CA MET A 167 4.46 -17.71 3.39
C MET A 167 4.73 -16.38 4.08
N ILE A 168 6.00 -15.98 4.15
CA ILE A 168 6.42 -14.63 4.54
C ILE A 168 6.72 -13.80 3.29
N LEU A 169 6.23 -12.57 3.24
CA LEU A 169 6.45 -11.62 2.16
C LEU A 169 7.39 -10.49 2.61
N SER A 170 8.46 -10.27 1.86
CA SER A 170 9.46 -9.22 2.12
C SER A 170 9.41 -8.13 1.03
N PRO A 171 8.97 -6.90 1.35
CA PRO A 171 8.95 -5.77 0.42
C PRO A 171 10.26 -4.96 0.39
N PHE A 172 10.82 -4.75 -0.80
CA PHE A 172 12.04 -3.95 -1.02
C PHE A 172 11.72 -2.68 -1.79
N VAL A 173 12.32 -1.56 -1.39
CA VAL A 173 12.10 -0.25 -2.02
C VAL A 173 13.28 0.09 -2.91
N PHE A 174 13.00 0.38 -4.18
CA PHE A 174 13.97 0.76 -5.19
C PHE A 174 13.67 2.17 -5.72
N LEU A 175 14.71 2.94 -5.95
CA LEU A 175 14.63 4.27 -6.53
C LEU A 175 15.37 4.31 -7.87
N GLN A 176 14.67 4.67 -8.94
CA GLN A 176 15.27 5.01 -10.23
C GLN A 176 15.95 6.39 -10.11
N VAL A 177 17.25 6.44 -10.38
CA VAL A 177 18.09 7.64 -10.17
C VAL A 177 18.45 8.40 -11.44
N THR A 178 17.99 7.94 -12.59
CA THR A 178 18.13 8.64 -13.88
C THR A 178 16.83 8.55 -14.68
N PRO A 179 16.42 9.61 -15.40
CA PRO A 179 15.28 9.52 -16.31
C PRO A 179 15.60 8.77 -17.61
N ASN A 180 16.87 8.47 -17.87
CA ASN A 180 17.33 7.77 -19.08
C ASN A 180 17.52 6.26 -18.86
N ALA A 181 16.88 5.69 -17.85
CA ALA A 181 16.92 4.25 -17.61
C ALA A 181 16.36 3.49 -18.84
N PRO A 182 16.87 2.29 -19.17
CA PRO A 182 16.33 1.47 -20.24
C PRO A 182 14.81 1.30 -20.10
N PRO A 183 14.05 1.36 -21.21
CA PRO A 183 12.62 1.11 -21.16
C PRO A 183 12.38 -0.33 -20.68
N ALA A 184 11.37 -0.50 -19.83
CA ALA A 184 10.91 -1.82 -19.41
C ALA A 184 10.35 -2.63 -20.60
N ASP A 185 10.54 -3.94 -20.55
CA ASP A 185 10.05 -4.92 -21.52
C ASP A 185 9.09 -5.90 -20.82
N PRO A 186 7.84 -5.49 -20.56
CA PRO A 186 6.86 -6.35 -19.87
C PRO A 186 6.45 -7.54 -20.71
N ILE A 187 6.31 -8.69 -20.04
CA ILE A 187 5.67 -9.87 -20.64
C ILE A 187 4.25 -9.52 -21.12
N GLN A 188 3.76 -10.22 -22.14
CA GLN A 188 2.49 -9.90 -22.82
C GLN A 188 1.28 -9.79 -21.89
N SER A 189 1.27 -10.54 -20.78
CA SER A 189 0.18 -10.54 -19.79
C SER A 189 0.28 -9.42 -18.75
N THR A 190 1.25 -8.51 -18.86
CA THR A 190 1.58 -7.51 -17.85
C THR A 190 1.56 -6.11 -18.46
N THR A 191 0.80 -5.21 -17.84
CA THR A 191 0.75 -3.78 -18.19
C THR A 191 1.31 -2.95 -17.05
N LEU A 192 2.18 -2.00 -17.37
CA LEU A 192 2.80 -1.09 -16.42
C LEU A 192 1.85 0.07 -16.08
N CYS A 193 1.69 0.37 -14.80
CA CYS A 193 0.84 1.44 -14.30
C CYS A 193 1.66 2.37 -13.41
N TRP A 194 2.27 3.39 -14.01
CA TRP A 194 2.99 4.43 -13.26
C TRP A 194 1.98 5.38 -12.63
N THR A 195 1.94 5.39 -11.29
CA THR A 195 0.97 6.15 -10.51
C THR A 195 1.65 7.34 -9.83
N PRO A 196 1.22 8.58 -10.11
CA PRO A 196 1.70 9.75 -9.40
C PRO A 196 1.46 9.65 -7.88
N LEU A 197 2.48 9.88 -7.06
CA LEU A 197 2.37 9.77 -5.60
C LEU A 197 1.45 10.84 -4.99
N ASP A 198 1.34 12.02 -5.61
CA ASP A 198 0.39 13.06 -5.21
C ASP A 198 -1.06 12.58 -5.23
N SER A 199 -1.42 11.74 -6.21
CA SER A 199 -2.76 11.14 -6.33
C SER A 199 -3.09 10.15 -5.19
N LEU A 200 -2.05 9.62 -4.52
CA LEU A 200 -2.20 8.72 -3.38
C LEU A 200 -2.20 9.47 -2.04
N ILE A 201 -1.45 10.57 -1.95
CA ILE A 201 -1.21 11.31 -0.69
C ILE A 201 -2.26 12.39 -0.44
N PHE A 202 -2.69 13.12 -1.47
CA PHE A 202 -3.55 14.29 -1.27
C PHE A 202 -5.03 13.99 -1.54
N PRO A 203 -5.93 14.26 -0.57
CA PRO A 203 -7.37 13.96 -0.69
C PRO A 203 -8.18 14.92 -1.59
N HIS A 204 -7.57 15.95 -2.20
CA HIS A 204 -8.28 17.05 -2.87
C HIS A 204 -8.80 16.75 -4.28
N SER A 205 -8.43 15.61 -4.87
CA SER A 205 -9.13 15.03 -6.01
C SER A 205 -10.09 13.99 -5.43
N LYS A 206 -11.38 14.36 -5.20
CA LYS A 206 -12.49 13.50 -4.72
C LYS A 206 -12.06 12.03 -4.62
N SER A 207 -11.62 11.64 -3.42
CA SER A 207 -11.20 10.30 -3.03
C SER A 207 -11.43 9.21 -4.09
N ALA A 208 -10.34 8.80 -4.75
CA ALA A 208 -10.25 7.56 -5.53
C ALA A 208 -10.45 6.30 -4.67
N TRP A 209 -10.77 6.45 -3.38
CA TRP A 209 -11.09 5.35 -2.51
C TRP A 209 -12.38 4.67 -2.98
N SER A 210 -12.30 3.37 -3.12
CA SER A 210 -13.38 2.48 -3.49
C SER A 210 -13.33 1.23 -2.59
N THR A 211 -14.22 0.28 -2.86
CA THR A 211 -14.19 -1.02 -2.20
C THR A 211 -14.07 -2.15 -3.21
N VAL A 212 -13.37 -3.21 -2.81
CA VAL A 212 -13.39 -4.51 -3.49
C VAL A 212 -14.27 -5.44 -2.68
N THR A 213 -15.27 -6.01 -3.32
CA THR A 213 -16.22 -6.92 -2.67
C THR A 213 -15.83 -8.37 -2.95
N VAL A 214 -15.78 -9.17 -1.88
CA VAL A 214 -15.51 -10.61 -1.95
C VAL A 214 -16.61 -11.33 -1.18
N ASP A 215 -17.14 -12.40 -1.77
CA ASP A 215 -18.16 -13.21 -1.11
C ASP A 215 -17.59 -13.83 0.18
N ALA A 216 -18.18 -13.52 1.34
CA ALA A 216 -17.69 -14.02 2.63
C ALA A 216 -17.75 -15.55 2.69
N ALA A 217 -18.78 -16.13 2.06
CA ALA A 217 -18.96 -17.57 2.03
C ALA A 217 -17.82 -18.28 1.29
N SER A 218 -17.22 -17.64 0.28
CA SER A 218 -16.04 -18.17 -0.43
C SER A 218 -14.79 -18.26 0.44
N ARG A 219 -14.72 -17.47 1.53
CA ARG A 219 -13.57 -17.40 2.46
C ARG A 219 -13.78 -18.18 3.75
N LEU A 220 -15.03 -18.35 4.17
CA LEU A 220 -15.40 -18.94 5.45
C LEU A 220 -15.81 -20.41 5.34
N THR A 221 -16.27 -20.86 4.17
CA THR A 221 -16.82 -22.21 3.99
C THR A 221 -15.90 -23.13 3.19
N PRO A 222 -15.82 -24.44 3.54
CA PRO A 222 -15.16 -25.44 2.72
C PRO A 222 -15.73 -25.49 1.29
N LYS A 223 -14.90 -25.81 0.30
CA LYS A 223 -15.29 -25.81 -1.12
C LYS A 223 -16.46 -26.76 -1.44
N ASN A 224 -16.63 -27.80 -0.62
CA ASN A 224 -17.58 -28.92 -0.82
C ASN A 224 -18.96 -28.74 -0.16
N SER A 225 -19.21 -27.68 0.63
CA SER A 225 -20.52 -27.50 1.28
C SER A 225 -21.33 -26.36 0.69
N ALA A 226 -22.20 -26.68 -0.27
CA ALA A 226 -23.06 -25.71 -0.92
C ALA A 226 -24.11 -25.11 0.04
N VAL A 227 -24.68 -25.94 0.92
CA VAL A 227 -25.66 -25.52 1.92
C VAL A 227 -25.04 -24.55 2.92
N LEU A 228 -23.87 -24.87 3.46
CA LEU A 228 -23.17 -23.97 4.39
C LEU A 228 -22.78 -22.65 3.69
N ARG A 229 -22.39 -22.71 2.42
CA ARG A 229 -22.09 -21.50 1.63
C ARG A 229 -23.33 -20.61 1.50
N LEU A 230 -24.50 -21.18 1.26
CA LEU A 230 -25.76 -20.43 1.21
C LEU A 230 -26.08 -19.79 2.57
N VAL A 231 -25.97 -20.56 3.66
CA VAL A 231 -26.23 -20.07 5.03
C VAL A 231 -25.28 -18.92 5.39
N VAL A 232 -23.97 -19.08 5.16
CA VAL A 232 -23.00 -18.01 5.46
C VAL A 232 -23.26 -16.78 4.60
N ARG A 233 -23.61 -16.94 3.33
CA ARG A 233 -23.95 -15.81 2.46
C ARG A 233 -25.17 -15.04 2.96
N LEU A 234 -26.18 -15.75 3.48
CA LEU A 234 -27.40 -15.14 4.05
C LEU A 234 -27.16 -14.46 5.39
N LEU A 235 -26.28 -15.00 6.24
CA LEU A 235 -26.05 -14.49 7.60
C LEU A 235 -24.96 -13.42 7.68
N VAL A 236 -23.91 -13.54 6.87
CA VAL A 236 -22.69 -12.73 6.99
C VAL A 236 -22.56 -11.72 5.85
N GLY A 237 -23.27 -11.93 4.73
CA GLY A 237 -23.21 -11.06 3.57
C GLY A 237 -21.88 -11.16 2.80
N SER A 238 -21.45 -10.07 2.18
CA SER A 238 -20.14 -9.98 1.50
C SER A 238 -19.13 -9.20 2.34
N MET A 239 -17.85 -9.54 2.16
CA MET A 239 -16.70 -8.83 2.72
C MET A 239 -16.27 -7.72 1.76
N GLN A 240 -16.02 -6.52 2.29
CA GLN A 240 -15.62 -5.33 1.56
C GLN A 240 -14.25 -4.89 2.07
N PHE A 241 -13.29 -4.77 1.15
CA PHE A 241 -11.94 -4.32 1.44
C PHE A 241 -11.75 -2.91 0.88
N PRO A 242 -11.03 -2.02 1.58
CA PRO A 242 -10.70 -0.72 1.03
C PRO A 242 -9.76 -0.87 -0.16
N ALA A 243 -9.95 -0.02 -1.15
CA ALA A 243 -9.15 0.01 -2.37
C ALA A 243 -8.93 1.46 -2.84
N ILE A 244 -7.83 1.71 -3.52
CA ILE A 244 -7.59 2.97 -4.25
C ILE A 244 -7.75 2.69 -5.74
N VAL A 245 -8.54 3.52 -6.42
CA VAL A 245 -8.70 3.48 -7.86
C VAL A 245 -7.46 4.10 -8.49
N ILE A 246 -6.79 3.34 -9.33
CA ILE A 246 -5.63 3.78 -10.10
C ILE A 246 -6.11 4.16 -11.50
N GLN A 247 -5.66 5.31 -11.99
CA GLN A 247 -5.95 5.70 -13.37
C GLN A 247 -5.00 4.95 -14.30
N PRO A 248 -5.49 4.25 -15.34
CA PRO A 248 -4.62 3.64 -16.32
C PRO A 248 -3.80 4.73 -17.02
N THR A 249 -2.49 4.56 -17.10
CA THR A 249 -1.65 5.42 -17.94
C THR A 249 -1.98 5.06 -19.39
N SER A 250 -2.75 5.90 -20.11
CA SER A 250 -3.01 5.69 -21.53
C SER A 250 -1.69 5.61 -22.31
N PRO A 251 -1.47 4.62 -23.19
CA PRO A 251 -0.22 4.47 -23.96
C PRO A 251 0.03 5.57 -25.01
N SER A 252 -0.72 6.67 -24.99
CA SER A 252 -0.71 7.73 -26.01
C SER A 252 0.24 8.91 -25.73
N SER A 253 1.06 8.88 -24.68
CA SER A 253 2.00 9.99 -24.37
C SER A 253 3.46 9.76 -24.81
N LEU A 254 3.75 8.65 -25.50
CA LEU A 254 5.07 8.34 -26.08
C LEU A 254 4.95 8.22 -27.60
N SER A 255 4.82 9.35 -28.29
CA SER A 255 5.09 9.45 -29.73
C SER A 255 5.60 10.84 -30.05
N PRO A 256 6.91 11.03 -30.32
CA PRO A 256 7.39 12.24 -30.96
C PRO A 256 6.95 12.22 -32.42
N SER A 257 6.38 13.33 -32.86
CA SER A 257 6.03 13.64 -34.24
C SER A 257 7.20 13.42 -35.20
N ASN A 258 6.98 12.68 -36.29
CA ASN A 258 7.43 13.07 -37.64
C ASN A 258 7.01 12.04 -38.70
N SER A 259 6.09 12.41 -39.58
CA SER A 259 6.39 12.62 -41.01
C SER A 259 5.09 12.83 -41.80
N LYS A 260 5.08 13.92 -42.57
CA LYS A 260 4.10 14.19 -43.62
C LYS A 260 4.42 13.25 -44.78
N THR A 261 3.45 12.53 -45.33
CA THR A 261 3.33 12.24 -46.78
C THR A 261 1.88 11.83 -47.10
N SER A 262 1.39 12.37 -48.21
CA SER A 262 0.02 12.30 -48.72
C SER A 262 -0.32 11.03 -49.50
N ARG A 263 -1.65 10.77 -49.53
CA ARG A 263 -2.49 10.20 -50.62
C ARG A 263 -2.64 8.67 -50.81
N GLN A 264 -3.90 8.28 -50.57
CA GLN A 264 -4.85 7.57 -51.46
C GLN A 264 -5.00 6.03 -51.41
N ASP A 265 -6.18 5.68 -50.89
CA ASP A 265 -7.22 4.82 -51.47
C ASP A 265 -6.94 3.33 -51.69
N ILE A 266 -7.39 2.50 -50.75
CA ILE A 266 -8.28 1.37 -51.08
C ILE A 266 -9.39 1.31 -50.03
N ALA A 267 -10.61 1.63 -50.47
CA ALA A 267 -11.83 1.46 -49.72
C ALA A 267 -12.32 0.02 -49.87
N GLU A 268 -12.40 -0.74 -48.77
CA GLU A 268 -13.26 -1.92 -48.71
C GLU A 268 -14.07 -1.93 -47.40
N LYS A 269 -15.37 -1.68 -47.60
CA LYS A 269 -16.53 -2.23 -46.91
C LYS A 269 -16.58 -2.09 -45.39
N GLY A 270 -17.33 -1.08 -44.98
CA GLY A 270 -17.84 -0.92 -43.63
C GLY A 270 -18.59 -2.16 -43.15
N ASN A 271 -18.21 -2.62 -41.97
CA ASN A 271 -19.09 -3.36 -41.09
C ASN A 271 -19.21 -2.54 -39.80
N ASN A 272 -20.24 -1.69 -39.75
CA ASN A 272 -20.66 -0.97 -38.55
C ASN A 272 -21.12 -1.98 -37.51
N SER A 273 -20.16 -2.53 -36.76
CA SER A 273 -20.45 -3.16 -35.49
C SER A 273 -20.28 -2.10 -34.40
N ASN A 274 -21.39 -1.41 -34.11
CA ASN A 274 -21.62 -0.68 -32.86
C ASN A 274 -21.58 -1.66 -31.69
N TYR A 275 -20.42 -2.24 -31.40
CA TYR A 275 -20.14 -2.74 -30.07
C TYR A 275 -19.87 -1.50 -29.23
N GLY A 276 -20.87 -1.09 -28.45
CA GLY A 276 -20.68 -0.05 -27.45
C GLY A 276 -19.42 -0.38 -26.65
N GLN A 277 -18.38 0.45 -26.78
CA GLN A 277 -17.16 0.30 -26.01
C GLN A 277 -17.57 0.36 -24.54
N LEU A 278 -17.59 -0.81 -23.90
CA LEU A 278 -17.68 -0.90 -22.46
C LEU A 278 -16.58 -0.01 -21.88
N PRO A 279 -16.88 0.84 -20.88
CA PRO A 279 -15.86 1.68 -20.26
C PRO A 279 -14.71 0.79 -19.78
N PRO A 280 -13.45 1.24 -19.93
CA PRO A 280 -12.28 0.45 -19.56
C PRO A 280 -12.39 0.02 -18.09
N PRO A 281 -11.92 -1.20 -17.75
CA PRO A 281 -12.01 -1.72 -16.40
C PRO A 281 -11.29 -0.80 -15.41
N GLN A 282 -11.92 -0.57 -14.26
CA GLN A 282 -11.36 0.29 -13.22
C GLN A 282 -10.23 -0.48 -12.51
N LEU A 283 -9.02 0.09 -12.49
CA LEU A 283 -7.88 -0.50 -11.79
C LEU A 283 -7.99 -0.21 -10.30
N LYS A 284 -7.89 -1.25 -9.48
CA LYS A 284 -8.00 -1.15 -8.02
C LYS A 284 -6.73 -1.68 -7.35
N LEU A 285 -6.13 -0.84 -6.51
CA LEU A 285 -5.07 -1.18 -5.57
C LEU A 285 -5.69 -1.56 -4.22
N TRP A 286 -5.52 -2.80 -3.77
CA TRP A 286 -6.12 -3.30 -2.52
C TRP A 286 -5.23 -4.37 -1.86
N GLY A 287 -5.65 -4.84 -0.68
CA GLY A 287 -5.00 -5.97 0.00
C GLY A 287 -3.54 -5.69 0.39
N LEU A 288 -2.64 -6.64 0.12
CA LEU A 288 -1.23 -6.54 0.50
C LEU A 288 -0.52 -5.38 -0.22
N SER A 289 -0.79 -5.17 -1.51
CA SER A 289 -0.20 -4.08 -2.28
C SER A 289 -0.57 -2.72 -1.70
N LEU A 290 -1.86 -2.49 -1.41
CA LEU A 290 -2.31 -1.29 -0.73
C LEU A 290 -1.64 -1.14 0.65
N GLY A 291 -1.54 -2.24 1.40
CA GLY A 291 -0.92 -2.23 2.72
C GLY A 291 0.54 -1.79 2.67
N MET A 292 1.31 -2.27 1.69
CA MET A 292 2.73 -1.90 1.52
C MET A 292 2.88 -0.45 1.03
N THR A 293 1.96 0.02 0.18
CA THR A 293 1.87 1.44 -0.21
C THR A 293 1.62 2.33 1.01
N LEU A 294 0.68 1.95 1.89
CA LEU A 294 0.38 2.71 3.10
C LEU A 294 1.57 2.75 4.08
N ASP A 295 2.32 1.66 4.21
CA ASP A 295 3.55 1.66 5.02
C ASP A 295 4.60 2.63 4.47
N LEU A 296 4.84 2.62 3.15
CA LEU A 296 5.74 3.60 2.52
C LEU A 296 5.26 5.03 2.76
N MET A 297 3.97 5.30 2.58
CA MET A 297 3.38 6.62 2.80
C MET A 297 3.44 7.05 4.27
N SER A 298 3.41 6.12 5.23
CA SER A 298 3.55 6.46 6.65
C SER A 298 4.89 7.14 6.95
N TYR A 299 5.95 6.80 6.20
CA TYR A 299 7.25 7.47 6.30
C TYR A 299 7.29 8.86 5.66
N MET A 300 6.35 9.15 4.74
CA MET A 300 6.23 10.44 4.05
C MET A 300 5.58 11.52 4.93
N ILE A 301 4.79 11.16 5.94
CA ILE A 301 3.97 12.12 6.72
C ILE A 301 4.77 12.84 7.80
N ILE A 302 4.49 14.15 7.95
CA ILE A 302 5.09 15.04 8.95
C ILE A 302 4.40 14.78 10.29
N PRO A 303 5.12 14.44 11.37
CA PRO A 303 4.57 14.65 12.71
C PRO A 303 4.30 16.14 12.82
N THR A 304 3.03 16.54 12.87
CA THR A 304 2.66 17.89 13.33
C THR A 304 3.36 18.05 14.66
N GLY A 305 4.29 19.00 14.74
CA GLY A 305 5.02 19.25 15.97
C GLY A 305 4.01 19.51 17.07
N ASP A 306 4.23 18.91 18.24
CA ASP A 306 3.68 19.42 19.48
C ASP A 306 3.92 20.93 19.48
N ASN A 307 2.86 21.73 19.38
CA ASN A 307 2.88 23.13 19.76
C ASN A 307 2.95 23.17 21.29
N ASP A 308 4.06 22.71 21.85
CA ASP A 308 4.47 23.01 23.21
C ASP A 308 5.55 24.08 23.13
N ASN A 309 5.25 25.19 23.82
CA ASN A 309 6.07 26.38 24.02
C ASN A 309 5.96 27.44 22.92
N ASN A 310 4.99 28.36 23.03
CA ASN A 310 5.28 29.73 23.49
C ASN A 310 4.07 30.67 23.30
N THR A 311 3.22 30.83 24.33
CA THR A 311 2.62 32.13 24.71
C THR A 311 1.98 32.01 26.09
N GLN A 312 2.80 32.33 27.09
CA GLN A 312 2.33 32.79 28.38
C GLN A 312 1.69 34.18 28.17
N ASN A 313 0.49 34.37 28.72
CA ASN A 313 -0.34 35.59 28.77
C ASN A 313 -1.59 35.55 27.87
N ASP A 314 -2.71 35.07 28.41
CA ASP A 314 -3.86 35.94 28.69
C ASP A 314 -4.96 35.17 29.44
N GLU A 315 -5.14 35.52 30.72
CA GLU A 315 -6.29 35.10 31.51
C GLU A 315 -7.56 35.87 31.09
N LYS A 316 -8.71 35.17 31.21
CA LYS A 316 -10.11 35.65 31.25
C LYS A 316 -10.87 35.79 29.91
N ARG A 317 -11.59 34.72 29.53
CA ARG A 317 -13.08 34.73 29.48
C ARG A 317 -13.70 33.37 29.06
N SER A 318 -14.85 33.09 29.69
CA SER A 318 -15.97 32.25 29.25
C SER A 318 -15.83 30.72 29.13
N SER A 319 -16.22 30.05 30.23
CA SER A 319 -17.29 29.04 30.34
C SER A 319 -17.76 28.22 29.11
N ARG A 320 -17.80 26.90 29.34
CA ARG A 320 -18.74 25.87 28.83
C ARG A 320 -18.60 25.43 27.36
N ARG A 321 -17.84 24.35 27.15
CA ARG A 321 -18.34 23.12 26.49
C ARG A 321 -17.38 21.96 26.77
N GLY A 322 -17.87 20.91 27.43
CA GLY A 322 -17.15 19.65 27.56
C GLY A 322 -17.09 18.97 26.20
N GLY A 323 -15.92 19.02 25.57
CA GLY A 323 -15.54 18.18 24.45
C GLY A 323 -14.12 17.76 24.73
N THR A 324 -13.89 16.47 24.96
CA THR A 324 -12.55 15.89 25.06
C THR A 324 -11.84 16.11 23.73
N SER A 325 -11.00 17.14 23.65
CA SER A 325 -10.10 17.36 22.51
C SER A 325 -9.00 16.30 22.57
N THR A 326 -9.22 15.21 21.83
CA THR A 326 -8.21 14.18 21.56
C THR A 326 -7.14 14.75 20.61
N PRO A 327 -5.85 14.49 20.85
CA PRO A 327 -4.81 14.87 19.90
C PRO A 327 -4.97 14.07 18.62
N SER A 328 -5.24 14.75 17.49
CA SER A 328 -5.29 14.12 16.17
C SER A 328 -3.90 13.57 15.83
N THR A 329 -3.83 12.28 15.50
CA THR A 329 -2.58 11.74 14.94
C THR A 329 -2.34 12.37 13.57
N PRO A 330 -1.10 12.69 13.18
CA PRO A 330 -0.79 13.30 11.87
C PRO A 330 -1.20 12.42 10.67
N LEU A 331 -1.54 11.14 10.93
CA LEU A 331 -2.09 10.22 9.95
C LEU A 331 -3.55 10.52 9.60
N SER A 332 -4.35 11.10 10.51
CA SER A 332 -5.81 11.26 10.34
C SER A 332 -6.20 12.34 9.33
N GLU A 333 -5.39 13.39 9.18
CA GLU A 333 -5.71 14.49 8.27
C GLU A 333 -5.30 14.20 6.82
N VAL A 334 -4.24 13.41 6.62
CA VAL A 334 -3.66 13.12 5.30
C VAL A 334 -4.10 11.76 4.76
N MET A 335 -4.06 10.71 5.59
CA MET A 335 -4.65 9.41 5.27
C MET A 335 -6.03 9.33 5.90
N GLN A 336 -6.98 10.12 5.40
CA GLN A 336 -8.39 9.86 5.65
C GLN A 336 -8.75 8.52 5.00
N LEU A 337 -8.48 7.43 5.71
CA LEU A 337 -9.04 6.13 5.37
C LEU A 337 -10.55 6.32 5.34
N PRO A 338 -11.27 5.79 4.34
CA PRO A 338 -12.67 6.15 4.02
C PRO A 338 -13.70 5.93 5.14
N TRP A 339 -13.25 5.47 6.30
CA TRP A 339 -14.06 4.97 7.39
C TRP A 339 -13.80 5.64 8.73
N GLN A 340 -12.94 6.66 8.76
CA GLN A 340 -12.55 7.32 10.01
C GLN A 340 -13.70 8.13 10.65
N GLU A 341 -14.72 8.51 9.88
CA GLU A 341 -15.89 9.25 10.39
C GLU A 341 -17.02 8.37 10.98
N SER A 342 -17.05 7.05 10.73
CA SER A 342 -18.29 6.28 10.95
C SER A 342 -18.37 5.48 12.25
N VAL A 343 -17.29 5.36 13.03
CA VAL A 343 -17.32 4.63 14.32
C VAL A 343 -16.37 5.30 15.31
N GLU A 344 -16.88 6.26 16.08
CA GLU A 344 -16.14 7.01 17.11
C GLU A 344 -15.51 6.09 18.19
N ASP A 345 -15.92 4.82 18.28
CA ASP A 345 -15.45 3.85 19.28
C ASP A 345 -14.44 2.81 18.78
N PHE A 346 -14.19 2.73 17.46
CA PHE A 346 -13.10 1.93 16.89
C PHE A 346 -11.93 2.85 16.61
N ARG A 347 -11.08 3.08 17.63
CA ARG A 347 -9.82 3.84 17.45
C ARG A 347 -8.88 3.10 16.50
N MET A 348 -9.05 3.35 15.20
CA MET A 348 -8.18 2.91 14.11
C MET A 348 -6.78 3.55 14.20
N GLU A 349 -6.58 4.48 15.12
CA GLU A 349 -5.34 5.17 15.47
C GLU A 349 -4.25 4.26 16.06
N TYR A 350 -4.59 3.06 16.56
CA TYR A 350 -3.63 2.11 17.16
C TYR A 350 -3.27 0.94 16.23
N VAL A 351 -3.80 0.93 15.01
CA VAL A 351 -3.60 -0.13 14.03
C VAL A 351 -2.61 0.38 12.99
N ALA A 352 -1.52 -0.37 12.73
CA ALA A 352 -0.57 0.00 11.68
C ALA A 352 -1.33 0.28 10.36
N PRO A 353 -1.01 1.35 9.61
CA PRO A 353 -1.74 1.72 8.39
C PRO A 353 -1.94 0.55 7.41
N SER A 354 -0.97 -0.35 7.34
CA SER A 354 -1.01 -1.57 6.54
C SER A 354 -2.04 -2.61 6.95
N LEU A 355 -2.45 -2.67 8.21
CA LEU A 355 -3.47 -3.59 8.68
C LEU A 355 -4.86 -3.13 8.22
N ALA A 356 -5.08 -1.83 8.06
CA ALA A 356 -6.34 -1.29 7.56
C ALA A 356 -6.68 -1.78 6.13
N SER A 357 -5.69 -2.14 5.31
CA SER A 357 -5.93 -2.63 3.95
C SER A 357 -6.38 -4.10 3.89
N VAL A 358 -6.15 -4.87 4.96
CA VAL A 358 -6.39 -6.32 5.01
C VAL A 358 -7.61 -6.67 5.86
N PHE A 359 -8.08 -5.76 6.72
CA PHE A 359 -9.29 -5.97 7.49
C PHE A 359 -10.56 -5.64 6.69
N PRO A 360 -11.45 -6.63 6.48
CA PRO A 360 -12.69 -6.43 5.76
C PRO A 360 -13.78 -5.82 6.66
N ARG A 361 -14.68 -5.06 6.04
CA ARG A 361 -16.02 -4.79 6.57
C ARG A 361 -17.03 -5.74 5.96
N PHE A 362 -18.08 -6.09 6.68
CA PHE A 362 -19.18 -6.89 6.16
C PHE A 362 -20.29 -5.98 5.63
N SER A 363 -21.03 -6.42 4.61
CA SER A 363 -22.14 -5.62 4.06
C SER A 363 -23.28 -5.39 5.04
N TYR A 364 -23.41 -6.25 6.05
CA TYR A 364 -24.44 -6.12 7.07
C TYR A 364 -23.92 -5.30 8.27
N PRO A 365 -24.61 -4.20 8.64
CA PRO A 365 -24.12 -3.28 9.67
C PRO A 365 -24.15 -3.89 11.08
N ASP A 366 -25.10 -4.78 11.36
CA ASP A 366 -25.20 -5.55 12.60
C ASP A 366 -24.00 -6.49 12.77
N VAL A 367 -23.55 -7.17 11.71
CA VAL A 367 -22.34 -8.01 11.74
C VAL A 367 -21.12 -7.17 12.12
N ASN A 368 -20.96 -5.97 11.53
CA ASN A 368 -19.87 -5.06 11.89
C ASN A 368 -19.98 -4.58 13.34
N PHE A 369 -21.19 -4.26 13.81
CA PHE A 369 -21.44 -3.84 15.19
C PHE A 369 -21.05 -4.94 16.19
N TRP A 370 -21.46 -6.18 15.95
CA TRP A 370 -21.14 -7.32 16.80
C TRP A 370 -19.65 -7.65 16.82
N ILE A 371 -18.97 -7.56 15.67
CA ILE A 371 -17.51 -7.71 15.60
C ILE A 371 -16.82 -6.60 16.41
N CYS A 372 -17.28 -5.36 16.24
CA CYS A 372 -16.75 -4.20 16.94
C CYS A 372 -16.87 -4.35 18.47
N THR A 373 -18.08 -4.66 18.95
CA THR A 373 -18.35 -4.86 20.38
C THR A 373 -17.54 -6.03 20.95
N PHE A 374 -17.40 -7.13 20.21
CA PHE A 374 -16.57 -8.26 20.62
C PHE A 374 -15.09 -7.88 20.79
N TYR A 375 -14.50 -7.19 19.80
CA TYR A 375 -13.11 -6.73 19.92
C TYR A 375 -12.91 -5.71 21.06
N ALA A 376 -13.87 -4.80 21.27
CA ALA A 376 -13.84 -3.87 22.38
C ALA A 376 -13.89 -4.59 23.75
N ALA A 377 -14.72 -5.63 23.86
CA ALA A 377 -14.81 -6.45 25.07
C ALA A 377 -13.50 -7.21 25.35
N ILE A 378 -12.91 -7.86 24.33
CA ILE A 378 -11.61 -8.53 24.46
C ILE A 378 -10.52 -7.57 24.89
N ARG A 379 -10.46 -6.38 24.26
CA ARG A 379 -9.46 -5.35 24.61
C ARG A 379 -9.59 -4.93 26.07
N LYS A 380 -10.80 -4.67 26.55
CA LYS A 380 -11.06 -4.32 27.96
C LYS A 380 -10.63 -5.45 28.90
N ALA A 381 -10.99 -6.69 28.59
CA ALA A 381 -10.59 -7.85 29.38
C ALA A 381 -9.07 -8.02 29.46
N LEU A 382 -8.37 -7.85 28.32
CA LEU A 382 -6.90 -7.94 28.27
C LEU A 382 -6.23 -6.88 29.15
N ILE A 383 -6.72 -5.63 29.13
CA ILE A 383 -6.22 -4.55 29.99
C ILE A 383 -6.37 -4.92 31.47
N VAL A 384 -7.54 -5.45 31.85
CA VAL A 384 -7.79 -5.90 33.24
C VAL A 384 -6.80 -6.99 33.65
N VAL A 385 -6.55 -7.97 32.78
CA VAL A 385 -5.57 -9.05 33.04
C VAL A 385 -4.16 -8.50 33.22
N ILE A 386 -3.74 -7.57 32.36
CA ILE A 386 -2.42 -6.92 32.48
C ILE A 386 -2.31 -6.12 33.78
N ALA A 387 -3.34 -5.35 34.13
CA ALA A 387 -3.37 -4.56 35.36
C ALA A 387 -3.33 -5.45 36.61
N ALA A 388 -4.12 -6.53 36.64
CA ALA A 388 -4.11 -7.51 37.73
C ALA A 388 -2.74 -8.18 37.87
N ARG A 389 -2.10 -8.53 36.75
CA ARG A 389 -0.74 -9.09 36.75
C ARG A 389 0.29 -8.08 37.28
N ALA A 390 0.22 -6.83 36.85
CA ALA A 390 1.11 -5.77 37.33
C ALA A 390 0.96 -5.53 38.84
N LEU A 391 -0.27 -5.47 39.33
CA LEU A 391 -0.55 -5.37 40.77
C LEU A 391 0.00 -6.57 41.53
N GLY A 392 -0.22 -7.79 41.05
CA GLY A 392 0.33 -8.99 41.68
C GLY A 392 1.86 -8.98 41.77
N ILE A 393 2.54 -8.50 40.72
CA ILE A 393 3.99 -8.34 40.71
C ILE A 393 4.44 -7.27 41.72
N LEU A 394 3.77 -6.12 41.78
CA LEU A 394 4.08 -5.05 42.73
C LEU A 394 3.88 -5.49 44.19
N PHE A 395 2.78 -6.20 44.49
CA PHE A 395 2.56 -6.78 45.81
C PHE A 395 3.62 -7.82 46.16
N GLY A 396 4.01 -8.67 45.20
CA GLY A 396 5.09 -9.64 45.39
C GLY A 396 6.43 -8.99 45.72
N PHE A 397 6.83 -7.95 44.97
CA PHE A 397 8.05 -7.19 45.26
C PHE A 397 7.96 -6.43 46.58
N GLY A 398 6.82 -5.81 46.89
CA GLY A 398 6.61 -5.12 48.16
C GLY A 398 6.72 -6.06 49.35
N PHE A 399 6.11 -7.25 49.26
CA PHE A 399 6.20 -8.27 50.29
C PHE A 399 7.63 -8.82 50.45
N ALA A 400 8.32 -9.10 49.35
CA ALA A 400 9.71 -9.57 49.38
C ALA A 400 10.65 -8.51 49.97
N ALA A 401 10.49 -7.23 49.61
CA ALA A 401 11.26 -6.14 50.18
C ALA A 401 10.99 -5.99 51.68
N TRP A 402 9.72 -6.03 52.10
CA TRP A 402 9.36 -6.01 53.51
C TRP A 402 9.96 -7.19 54.29
N TRP A 403 9.97 -8.39 53.72
CA TRP A 403 10.56 -9.57 54.35
C TRP A 403 12.09 -9.47 54.51
N ILE A 404 12.78 -8.91 53.52
CA ILE A 404 14.24 -8.80 53.51
C ILE A 404 14.74 -7.67 54.42
N PHE A 405 14.07 -6.51 54.41
CA PHE A 405 14.51 -5.32 55.15
C PHE A 405 13.78 -5.12 56.49
N GLY A 406 12.78 -5.97 56.78
CA GLY A 406 12.01 -5.95 58.02
C GLY A 406 12.51 -6.93 59.10
N GLN A 407 13.55 -7.72 58.81
CA GLN A 407 14.40 -8.36 59.83
C GLN A 407 15.49 -7.40 60.26
#